data_AF-X6NCG4-F1
#
_entry.id   AF-X6NCG4-F1
#
_cell.length_a   1.000
_cell.length_b   1.000
_cell.length_c   1.000
_cell.angle_alpha   90.00
_cell.angle_beta   90.00
_cell.angle_gamma   90.00
#
_symmetry.space_group_name_H-M   'P 1'
#
loop_
_entity.id
_entity.type
_entity.pdbx_description
1 polymer ?
#
loop_
_entity_poly.entity_id
_entity_poly.type
_entity_poly.pdbx_seq_one_letter_code
_entity_poly.pdbx_strand_id
1 'polypeptide(L)'
;KQQYDLASMKTDSSTQTSDTLHHIQAAQQRTAFQLMAETLGRVADNVSVVTRRWVNGQMSNFAYLMFLNTLAGRSYNDITQYPVFPWILRDYESETLNLSNPAVYRDLSKPMGAQTESRASEFKKRFETWDDPTGKIPPWHYGSHYSCAAIVLYFLIRLEPFTKIALELQDGKFDHADRLFSSIPYSWQSASDSGGMQDVKELIPEFFYSSHFLMNINRFNFHKTEKKIAIDDVLLPCWACGDPERFIRLHREALESPYVSQNLHHWIDLIFGYKQRGDAAVESLNVFYYLTYEGAEDLEAIEDQTEKESKIAHINNFWPSLCLIVLLGCVLYGYCLISYCC
;
A
#
# COMPACT_ATOMS: atom_id res chain seq x y z
N LYS A 1 -48.04 55.03 3.56
CA LYS A 1 -47.19 56.23 3.71
C LYS A 1 -46.61 56.22 5.14
N GLN A 2 -45.29 56.38 5.24
CA GLN A 2 -44.47 56.82 6.39
C GLN A 2 -43.98 55.81 7.46
N GLN A 3 -42.75 55.32 7.21
CA GLN A 3 -41.47 55.39 7.97
C GLN A 3 -41.40 55.66 9.50
N TYR A 4 -40.51 54.85 10.14
CA TYR A 4 -39.49 55.07 11.24
C TYR A 4 -39.95 55.70 12.58
N ASP A 5 -39.43 55.40 13.79
CA ASP A 5 -38.06 55.05 14.22
C ASP A 5 -38.00 54.45 15.67
N LEU A 6 -36.83 53.91 16.04
CA LEU A 6 -36.45 53.20 17.29
C LEU A 6 -36.34 54.04 18.59
N ALA A 7 -36.47 53.40 19.77
CA ALA A 7 -35.44 53.40 20.85
C ALA A 7 -35.73 52.51 22.10
N SER A 8 -34.85 51.51 22.28
CA SER A 8 -34.15 51.06 23.52
C SER A 8 -34.90 50.62 24.81
N MET A 9 -34.89 49.30 25.07
CA MET A 9 -34.91 48.67 26.41
C MET A 9 -33.54 48.02 26.70
N LYS A 10 -33.01 48.19 27.92
CA LYS A 10 -31.88 47.42 28.48
C LYS A 10 -32.38 46.63 29.69
N THR A 11 -32.08 45.33 29.74
CA THR A 11 -32.10 44.49 30.96
C THR A 11 -30.99 43.45 30.93
N ASP A 12 -30.44 43.18 32.12
CA ASP A 12 -29.28 42.35 32.51
C ASP A 12 -29.34 40.86 32.10
N SER A 13 -28.17 40.27 31.80
CA SER A 13 -27.98 38.81 31.59
C SER A 13 -26.57 38.28 31.94
N SER A 14 -25.83 38.91 32.87
CA SER A 14 -24.38 38.69 33.02
C SER A 14 -23.92 37.53 33.93
N THR A 15 -24.81 36.72 34.51
CA THR A 15 -24.41 35.74 35.57
C THR A 15 -24.60 34.26 35.24
N GLN A 16 -25.27 33.88 34.14
CA GLN A 16 -25.44 32.46 33.75
C GLN A 16 -24.42 31.95 32.71
N THR A 17 -23.59 32.83 32.14
CA THR A 17 -22.66 32.50 31.07
C THR A 17 -21.27 32.05 31.54
N SER A 18 -20.88 32.36 32.79
CA SER A 18 -19.50 32.14 33.28
C SER A 18 -19.18 30.68 33.56
N ASP A 19 -20.06 29.93 34.24
CA ASP A 19 -19.81 28.51 34.55
C ASP A 19 -19.85 27.63 33.30
N THR A 20 -20.72 27.94 32.35
CA THR A 20 -20.78 27.26 31.06
C THR A 20 -19.53 27.55 30.22
N LEU A 21 -19.01 28.78 30.26
CA LEU A 21 -17.75 29.13 29.60
C LEU A 21 -16.55 28.41 30.22
N HIS A 22 -16.48 28.30 31.54
CA HIS A 22 -15.36 27.61 32.21
C HIS A 22 -15.36 26.11 31.92
N HIS A 23 -16.53 25.46 31.85
CA HIS A 23 -16.61 24.05 31.43
C HIS A 23 -16.27 23.84 29.93
N ILE A 24 -16.66 24.78 29.06
CA ILE A 24 -16.31 24.74 27.63
C ILE A 24 -14.81 25.02 27.42
N GLN A 25 -14.22 25.96 28.18
CA GLN A 25 -12.78 26.27 28.13
C GLN A 25 -11.92 25.14 28.72
N ALA A 26 -12.38 24.46 29.78
CA ALA A 26 -11.72 23.26 30.31
C ALA A 26 -11.79 22.07 29.34
N ALA A 27 -12.86 21.97 28.53
CA ALA A 27 -12.96 20.98 27.45
C ALA A 27 -12.08 21.34 26.23
N GLN A 28 -11.81 22.63 26.01
CA GLN A 28 -10.99 23.15 24.90
C GLN A 28 -9.49 23.22 25.19
N GLN A 29 -9.06 23.01 26.43
CA GLN A 29 -7.63 22.91 26.82
C GLN A 29 -7.06 21.48 26.74
N ARG A 30 -7.66 20.60 25.95
CA ARG A 30 -6.99 19.35 25.56
C ARG A 30 -5.98 19.69 24.48
N THR A 31 -4.70 19.68 24.84
CA THR A 31 -3.62 19.87 23.86
C THR A 31 -3.73 18.79 22.78
N ALA A 32 -3.51 19.16 21.50
CA ALA A 32 -3.50 18.19 20.39
C ALA A 32 -2.60 16.98 20.70
N PHE A 33 -1.52 17.20 21.45
CA PHE A 33 -0.62 16.17 21.97
C PHE A 33 -1.28 15.17 22.94
N GLN A 34 -2.13 15.61 23.88
CA GLN A 34 -2.86 14.68 24.77
C GLN A 34 -3.92 13.88 24.02
N LEU A 35 -4.64 14.51 23.09
CA LEU A 35 -5.62 13.81 22.25
C LEU A 35 -4.91 12.80 21.33
N MET A 36 -3.76 13.18 20.78
CA MET A 36 -2.93 12.32 19.96
C MET A 36 -2.33 11.18 20.79
N ALA A 37 -1.82 11.44 22.00
CA ALA A 37 -1.30 10.41 22.91
C ALA A 37 -2.38 9.43 23.39
N GLU A 38 -3.60 9.89 23.69
CA GLU A 38 -4.74 9.03 24.03
C GLU A 38 -5.22 8.23 22.81
N THR A 39 -5.26 8.85 21.63
CA THR A 39 -5.63 8.18 20.38
C THR A 39 -4.58 7.14 20.02
N LEU A 40 -3.29 7.48 20.12
CA LEU A 40 -2.16 6.58 19.92
C LEU A 40 -2.14 5.46 20.98
N GLY A 41 -2.46 5.76 22.23
CA GLY A 41 -2.59 4.77 23.31
C GLY A 41 -3.73 3.78 23.04
N ARG A 42 -4.91 4.27 22.66
CA ARG A 42 -6.04 3.42 22.24
C ARG A 42 -5.73 2.61 20.99
N VAL A 43 -5.03 3.21 20.02
CA VAL A 43 -4.58 2.52 18.80
C VAL A 43 -3.58 1.42 19.16
N ALA A 44 -2.58 1.70 20.02
CA ALA A 44 -1.58 0.73 20.46
C ALA A 44 -2.21 -0.43 21.26
N ASP A 45 -3.12 -0.14 22.17
CA ASP A 45 -3.90 -1.15 22.90
C ASP A 45 -4.71 -2.00 21.93
N ASN A 46 -5.38 -1.38 20.95
CA ASN A 46 -6.12 -2.08 19.90
C ASN A 46 -5.20 -2.96 19.03
N VAL A 47 -4.00 -2.50 18.66
CA VAL A 47 -3.06 -3.31 17.89
C VAL A 47 -2.64 -4.53 18.70
N SER A 48 -2.17 -4.35 19.94
CA SER A 48 -1.69 -5.49 20.74
C SER A 48 -2.76 -6.57 20.93
N VAL A 49 -4.02 -6.15 21.11
CA VAL A 49 -5.17 -7.05 21.21
C VAL A 49 -5.46 -7.75 19.89
N VAL A 50 -5.48 -7.02 18.77
CA VAL A 50 -5.75 -7.57 17.45
C VAL A 50 -4.64 -8.52 16.99
N THR A 51 -3.38 -8.15 17.17
CA THR A 51 -2.23 -9.01 16.91
C THR A 51 -2.29 -10.27 17.75
N ARG A 52 -2.64 -10.19 19.04
CA ARG A 52 -2.80 -11.38 19.88
C ARG A 52 -3.91 -12.30 19.38
N ARG A 53 -5.04 -11.74 18.90
CA ARG A 53 -6.11 -12.52 18.28
C ARG A 53 -5.63 -13.24 17.01
N TRP A 54 -4.85 -12.55 16.17
CA TRP A 54 -4.27 -13.14 14.97
C TRP A 54 -3.29 -14.28 15.30
N VAL A 55 -2.34 -14.05 16.22
CA VAL A 55 -1.38 -15.07 16.69
C VAL A 55 -2.09 -16.29 17.27
N ASN A 56 -3.20 -16.09 17.98
CA ASN A 56 -3.99 -17.19 18.55
C ASN A 56 -4.95 -17.86 17.55
N GLY A 57 -4.92 -17.51 16.26
CA GLY A 57 -5.80 -18.07 15.24
C GLY A 57 -7.27 -17.62 15.35
N GLN A 58 -7.55 -16.59 16.14
CA GLN A 58 -8.90 -16.02 16.31
C GLN A 58 -9.23 -14.97 15.24
N MET A 59 -8.27 -14.65 14.38
CA MET A 59 -8.42 -13.74 13.25
C MET A 59 -7.65 -14.32 12.06
N SER A 60 -8.28 -14.31 10.88
CA SER A 60 -7.66 -14.76 9.62
C SER A 60 -6.50 -13.85 9.20
N ASN A 61 -5.55 -14.37 8.42
CA ASN A 61 -4.44 -13.60 7.85
C ASN A 61 -4.95 -12.42 7.03
N PHE A 62 -5.98 -12.62 6.21
CA PHE A 62 -6.58 -11.52 5.43
C PHE A 62 -7.12 -10.39 6.30
N ALA A 63 -7.89 -10.71 7.34
CA ALA A 63 -8.46 -9.70 8.23
C ALA A 63 -7.36 -8.92 8.97
N TYR A 64 -6.28 -9.60 9.36
CA TYR A 64 -5.14 -8.95 9.98
C TYR A 64 -4.40 -8.03 9.00
N LEU A 65 -4.20 -8.45 7.74
CA LEU A 65 -3.64 -7.60 6.70
C LEU A 65 -4.51 -6.37 6.40
N MET A 66 -5.83 -6.53 6.34
CA MET A 66 -6.75 -5.38 6.19
C MET A 66 -6.66 -4.42 7.37
N PHE A 67 -6.53 -4.94 8.60
CA PHE A 67 -6.33 -4.14 9.78
C PHE A 67 -5.03 -3.34 9.73
N LEU A 68 -3.90 -3.98 9.37
CA LEU A 68 -2.61 -3.31 9.22
C LEU A 68 -2.64 -2.23 8.14
N ASN A 69 -3.25 -2.52 6.98
CA ASN A 69 -3.45 -1.53 5.93
C ASN A 69 -4.22 -0.31 6.42
N THR A 70 -5.33 -0.53 7.15
CA THR A 70 -6.15 0.56 7.69
C THR A 70 -5.37 1.41 8.69
N LEU A 71 -4.56 0.77 9.56
CA LEU A 71 -3.69 1.49 10.49
C LEU A 71 -2.59 2.28 9.77
N ALA A 72 -2.10 1.77 8.64
CA ALA A 72 -1.13 2.43 7.78
C ALA A 72 -1.72 3.57 6.93
N GLY A 73 -2.93 4.05 7.25
CA GLY A 73 -3.63 5.09 6.49
C GLY A 73 -4.18 4.66 5.13
N ARG A 74 -4.02 3.39 4.73
CA ARG A 74 -4.46 2.89 3.43
C ARG A 74 -5.98 2.71 3.39
N SER A 75 -6.59 3.09 2.27
CA SER A 75 -8.04 3.01 2.11
C SER A 75 -8.46 2.83 0.65
N TYR A 76 -9.71 2.39 0.45
CA TYR A 76 -10.33 2.32 -0.87
C TYR A 76 -10.77 3.70 -1.42
N ASN A 77 -10.78 4.74 -0.58
CA ASN A 77 -11.22 6.08 -0.97
C ASN A 77 -10.13 6.85 -1.75
N ASP A 78 -8.87 6.43 -1.60
CA ASP A 78 -7.73 7.03 -2.28
C ASP A 78 -6.93 5.95 -3.00
N ILE A 79 -7.00 5.94 -4.33
CA ILE A 79 -6.28 4.96 -5.17
C ILE A 79 -4.76 5.10 -5.06
N THR A 80 -4.27 6.28 -4.67
CA THR A 80 -2.84 6.49 -4.45
C THR A 80 -2.39 5.77 -3.17
N GLN A 81 -3.28 5.51 -2.21
CA GLN A 81 -3.00 4.85 -0.92
C GLN A 81 -3.81 3.54 -0.75
N TYR A 82 -3.93 2.77 -1.82
CA TYR A 82 -4.71 1.54 -1.82
C TYR A 82 -4.13 0.49 -0.86
N PRO A 83 -4.96 -0.40 -0.28
CA PRO A 83 -4.44 -1.52 0.51
C PRO A 83 -3.51 -2.42 -0.30
N VAL A 84 -2.42 -2.88 0.33
CA VAL A 84 -1.40 -3.74 -0.27
C VAL A 84 -1.42 -5.13 0.38
N PHE A 85 -1.30 -6.17 -0.45
CA PHE A 85 -1.24 -7.57 -0.06
C PHE A 85 -0.02 -8.26 -0.69
N PRO A 86 0.56 -9.28 -0.05
CA PRO A 86 1.67 -10.02 -0.62
C PRO A 86 1.22 -10.88 -1.80
N TRP A 87 2.11 -11.07 -2.78
CA TRP A 87 2.10 -12.32 -3.54
C TRP A 87 2.29 -13.51 -2.59
N ILE A 88 1.41 -14.52 -2.66
CA ILE A 88 1.51 -15.71 -1.80
C ILE A 88 2.11 -16.91 -2.54
N LEU A 89 1.62 -17.18 -3.75
CA LEU A 89 2.08 -18.30 -4.57
C LEU A 89 3.15 -17.84 -5.54
N ARG A 90 4.05 -18.76 -5.89
CA ARG A 90 5.06 -18.61 -6.96
C ARG A 90 4.87 -19.60 -8.11
N ASP A 91 4.01 -20.61 -7.94
CA ASP A 91 3.72 -21.60 -8.97
C ASP A 91 2.44 -21.23 -9.74
N TYR A 92 2.62 -20.73 -10.96
CA TYR A 92 1.53 -20.37 -11.88
C TYR A 92 1.60 -21.16 -13.19
N GLU A 93 2.46 -22.18 -13.27
CA GLU A 93 2.71 -22.95 -14.50
C GLU A 93 2.29 -24.42 -14.37
N SER A 94 2.31 -24.98 -13.15
CA SER A 94 1.92 -26.36 -12.93
C SER A 94 0.44 -26.62 -13.26
N GLU A 95 0.16 -27.82 -13.75
CA GLU A 95 -1.21 -28.32 -13.99
C GLU A 95 -2.03 -28.45 -12.71
N THR A 96 -1.38 -28.70 -11.57
CA THR A 96 -2.01 -28.88 -10.27
C THR A 96 -1.30 -28.09 -9.20
N LEU A 97 -2.06 -27.48 -8.29
CA LEU A 97 -1.53 -26.75 -7.14
C LEU A 97 -1.64 -27.59 -5.87
N ASN A 98 -0.50 -27.91 -5.25
CA ASN A 98 -0.44 -28.59 -3.96
C ASN A 98 -0.03 -27.62 -2.84
N LEU A 99 -0.99 -27.11 -2.08
CA LEU A 99 -0.76 -26.17 -0.97
C LEU A 99 -0.01 -26.78 0.23
N SER A 100 0.17 -28.09 0.27
CA SER A 100 1.02 -28.74 1.28
C SER A 100 2.51 -28.72 0.91
N ASN A 101 2.85 -28.38 -0.33
CA ASN A 101 4.24 -28.29 -0.79
C ASN A 101 4.79 -26.87 -0.55
N PRO A 102 5.78 -26.68 0.34
CA PRO A 102 6.37 -25.36 0.58
C PRO A 102 6.92 -24.67 -0.67
N ALA A 103 7.32 -25.43 -1.70
CA ALA A 103 7.91 -24.87 -2.92
C ALA A 103 6.92 -24.07 -3.78
N VAL A 104 5.60 -24.20 -3.57
CA VAL A 104 4.60 -23.42 -4.32
C VAL A 104 4.43 -22.00 -3.79
N TYR A 105 4.98 -21.71 -2.60
CA TYR A 105 4.88 -20.41 -1.95
C TYR A 105 6.06 -19.51 -2.30
N ARG A 106 5.79 -18.21 -2.39
CA ARG A 106 6.81 -17.17 -2.39
C ARG A 106 7.60 -17.20 -1.07
N ASP A 107 8.87 -16.79 -1.14
CA ASP A 107 9.62 -16.40 0.05
C ASP A 107 9.11 -15.04 0.58
N LEU A 108 8.34 -15.08 1.67
CA LEU A 108 7.76 -13.91 2.33
C LEU A 108 8.78 -13.08 3.13
N SER A 109 9.99 -13.61 3.32
CA SER A 109 11.06 -12.87 4.00
C SER A 109 11.81 -11.90 3.07
N LYS A 110 11.56 -12.01 1.77
CA LYS A 110 12.21 -11.20 0.72
C LYS A 110 11.21 -10.30 0.01
N PRO A 111 11.59 -9.07 -0.37
CA PRO A 111 10.78 -8.23 -1.27
C PRO A 111 10.69 -8.84 -2.68
N MET A 112 9.80 -8.31 -3.52
CA MET A 112 9.59 -8.80 -4.88
C MET A 112 10.86 -8.76 -5.75
N GLY A 113 11.69 -7.72 -5.60
CA GLY A 113 12.95 -7.61 -6.35
C GLY A 113 14.04 -8.60 -5.92
N ALA A 114 13.85 -9.34 -4.82
CA ALA A 114 14.81 -10.29 -4.29
C ALA A 114 14.33 -11.76 -4.34
N GLN A 115 13.27 -12.06 -5.11
CA GLN A 115 12.75 -13.42 -5.23
C GLN A 115 13.70 -14.36 -5.99
N THR A 116 14.53 -13.83 -6.89
CA THR A 116 15.58 -14.57 -7.60
C THR A 116 16.95 -13.97 -7.29
N GLU A 117 17.97 -14.83 -7.20
CA GLU A 117 19.33 -14.42 -6.82
C GLU A 117 19.97 -13.49 -7.85
N SER A 118 19.72 -13.77 -9.14
CA SER A 118 20.21 -12.93 -10.25
C SER A 118 19.71 -11.50 -10.11
N ARG A 119 18.41 -11.34 -9.88
CA ARG A 119 17.80 -10.01 -9.78
C ARG A 119 18.14 -9.31 -8.47
N ALA A 120 18.22 -10.05 -7.36
CA ALA A 120 18.70 -9.53 -6.08
C ALA A 120 20.11 -8.93 -6.21
N SER A 121 21.01 -9.64 -6.91
CA SER A 121 22.38 -9.19 -7.17
C SER A 121 22.44 -7.91 -8.01
N GLU A 122 21.55 -7.76 -9.00
CA GLU A 122 21.47 -6.54 -9.80
C GLU A 122 21.03 -5.32 -8.97
N PHE A 123 20.00 -5.46 -8.14
CA PHE A 123 19.54 -4.39 -7.27
C PHE A 123 20.58 -4.03 -6.21
N LYS A 124 21.23 -5.03 -5.62
CA LYS A 124 22.33 -4.82 -4.67
C LYS A 124 23.48 -4.05 -5.31
N LYS A 125 23.93 -4.49 -6.49
CA LYS A 125 25.01 -3.81 -7.23
C LYS A 125 24.63 -2.37 -7.53
N ARG A 126 23.41 -2.10 -7.98
CA ARG A 126 22.94 -0.74 -8.26
C ARG A 126 22.98 0.15 -7.02
N PHE A 127 22.55 -0.39 -5.87
CA PHE A 127 22.60 0.32 -4.58
C PHE A 127 24.04 0.65 -4.18
N GLU A 128 24.94 -0.34 -4.26
CA GLU A 128 26.35 -0.20 -3.86
C GLU A 128 27.15 0.73 -4.78
N THR A 129 26.85 0.75 -6.08
CA THR A 129 27.52 1.61 -7.05
C THR A 129 26.76 2.92 -7.30
N TRP A 130 25.76 3.24 -6.48
CA TRP A 130 24.98 4.45 -6.65
C TRP A 130 25.87 5.68 -6.43
N ASP A 131 25.92 6.55 -7.43
CA ASP A 131 26.64 7.81 -7.40
C ASP A 131 25.72 8.90 -7.95
N ASP A 132 25.28 9.80 -7.06
CA ASP A 132 24.47 10.95 -7.44
C ASP A 132 25.37 12.17 -7.64
N PRO A 133 25.47 12.74 -8.85
CA PRO A 133 26.34 13.90 -9.13
C PRO A 133 26.04 15.12 -8.26
N THR A 134 24.82 15.23 -7.71
CA THR A 134 24.41 16.34 -6.85
C THR A 134 24.68 16.08 -5.37
N GLY A 135 24.95 14.84 -4.98
CA GLY A 135 25.07 14.38 -3.59
C GLY A 135 23.78 14.49 -2.76
N LYS A 136 22.64 14.82 -3.39
CA LYS A 136 21.36 15.04 -2.71
C LYS A 136 20.54 13.76 -2.63
N ILE A 137 20.70 12.86 -3.59
CA ILE A 137 19.85 11.69 -3.71
C ILE A 137 20.55 10.47 -3.06
N PRO A 138 20.06 9.98 -1.90
CA PRO A 138 20.67 8.82 -1.22
C PRO A 138 20.43 7.55 -2.02
N PRO A 139 21.25 6.48 -1.86
CA PRO A 139 21.11 5.22 -2.61
C PRO A 139 19.79 4.49 -2.33
N TRP A 140 19.31 3.74 -3.32
CA TRP A 140 18.07 2.95 -3.23
C TRP A 140 18.20 1.65 -4.02
N HIS A 141 17.35 0.66 -3.70
CA HIS A 141 17.21 -0.59 -4.43
C HIS A 141 16.15 -0.43 -5.54
N TYR A 142 14.99 0.17 -5.24
CA TYR A 142 13.85 0.20 -6.16
C TYR A 142 13.42 1.62 -6.55
N GLY A 143 13.54 1.95 -7.84
CA GLY A 143 13.04 3.23 -8.39
C GLY A 143 11.52 3.24 -8.58
N SER A 144 10.90 2.07 -8.73
CA SER A 144 9.46 1.88 -8.69
C SER A 144 9.01 1.39 -7.32
N HIS A 145 7.75 1.64 -6.99
CA HIS A 145 7.16 1.22 -5.73
C HIS A 145 6.31 -0.05 -5.90
N TYR A 146 6.16 -0.83 -4.83
CA TYR A 146 5.37 -2.07 -4.84
C TYR A 146 3.84 -1.82 -4.89
N SER A 147 3.41 -0.60 -4.62
CA SER A 147 2.01 -0.18 -4.57
C SER A 147 1.95 1.25 -5.10
N CYS A 148 1.04 1.55 -6.02
CA CYS A 148 0.74 2.91 -6.47
C CYS A 148 -0.57 2.89 -7.27
N ALA A 149 -1.14 4.05 -7.56
CA ALA A 149 -2.37 4.16 -8.34
C ALA A 149 -2.27 3.44 -9.69
N ALA A 150 -1.12 3.52 -10.38
CA ALA A 150 -0.91 2.83 -11.65
C ALA A 150 -1.01 1.30 -11.52
N ILE A 151 -0.52 0.72 -10.42
CA ILE A 151 -0.62 -0.73 -10.16
C ILE A 151 -2.08 -1.14 -9.87
N VAL A 152 -2.80 -0.33 -9.11
CA VAL A 152 -4.22 -0.58 -8.81
C VAL A 152 -5.05 -0.54 -10.10
N LEU A 153 -4.85 0.49 -10.93
CA LEU A 153 -5.51 0.61 -12.22
C LEU A 153 -5.08 -0.51 -13.18
N TYR A 154 -3.82 -0.92 -13.16
CA TYR A 154 -3.34 -2.07 -13.92
C TYR A 154 -4.15 -3.34 -13.60
N PHE A 155 -4.32 -3.67 -12.32
CA PHE A 155 -5.08 -4.86 -11.93
C PHE A 155 -6.59 -4.71 -12.17
N LEU A 156 -7.15 -3.54 -11.86
CA LEU A 156 -8.61 -3.32 -11.86
C LEU A 156 -9.15 -2.73 -13.17
N ILE A 157 -8.35 -2.66 -14.24
CA ILE A 157 -8.72 -2.02 -15.52
C ILE A 157 -10.02 -2.53 -16.15
N ARG A 158 -10.48 -3.73 -15.77
CA ARG A 158 -11.74 -4.36 -16.25
C ARG A 158 -12.99 -3.96 -15.47
N LEU A 159 -12.83 -3.25 -14.35
CA LEU A 159 -13.91 -2.84 -13.46
C LEU A 159 -14.12 -1.33 -13.50
N GLU A 160 -15.38 -0.91 -13.58
CA GLU A 160 -15.74 0.48 -13.32
C GLU A 160 -15.72 0.76 -11.80
N PRO A 161 -15.32 1.97 -11.35
CA PRO A 161 -14.92 3.14 -12.15
C PRO A 161 -13.44 3.16 -12.56
N PHE A 162 -12.66 2.11 -12.28
CA PHE A 162 -11.20 2.09 -12.53
C PHE A 162 -10.87 2.17 -14.02
N THR A 163 -11.68 1.54 -14.89
CA THR A 163 -11.55 1.69 -16.34
C THR A 163 -11.61 3.15 -16.75
N LYS A 164 -12.63 3.89 -16.29
CA LYS A 164 -12.78 5.31 -16.59
C LYS A 164 -11.58 6.12 -16.10
N ILE A 165 -11.10 5.89 -14.88
CA ILE A 165 -9.93 6.59 -14.33
C ILE A 165 -8.68 6.29 -15.16
N ALA A 166 -8.47 5.03 -15.57
CA ALA A 166 -7.34 4.64 -16.42
C ALA A 166 -7.38 5.34 -17.79
N LEU A 167 -8.57 5.48 -18.39
CA LEU A 167 -8.75 6.21 -19.64
C LEU A 167 -8.49 7.71 -19.49
N GLU A 168 -8.96 8.33 -18.40
CA GLU A 168 -8.74 9.75 -18.12
C GLU A 168 -7.24 10.07 -17.96
N LEU A 169 -6.45 9.17 -17.37
CA LEU A 169 -5.00 9.32 -17.25
C LEU A 169 -4.23 9.09 -18.57
N GLN A 170 -4.88 8.53 -19.59
CA GLN A 170 -4.25 8.11 -20.85
C GLN A 170 -4.97 8.75 -22.07
N ASP A 171 -5.38 10.01 -21.93
CA ASP A 171 -6.01 10.81 -23.00
C ASP A 171 -7.20 10.13 -23.68
N GLY A 172 -8.01 9.43 -22.89
CA GLY A 172 -9.22 8.73 -23.33
C GLY A 172 -8.96 7.41 -24.06
N LYS A 173 -7.74 6.86 -24.00
CA LYS A 173 -7.36 5.60 -24.67
C LYS A 173 -6.78 4.62 -23.68
N PHE A 174 -6.96 3.33 -23.95
CA PHE A 174 -6.22 2.31 -23.22
C PHE A 174 -4.72 2.39 -23.54
N ASP A 175 -3.91 2.04 -22.55
CA ASP A 175 -2.47 1.91 -22.73
C ASP A 175 -2.14 0.80 -23.76
N HIS A 176 -0.88 0.74 -24.19
CA HIS A 176 -0.41 -0.28 -25.11
C HIS A 176 -0.72 -1.68 -24.58
N ALA A 177 -1.28 -2.53 -25.44
CA ALA A 177 -1.77 -3.86 -25.06
C ALA A 177 -0.70 -4.69 -24.32
N ASP A 178 0.55 -4.70 -24.77
CA ASP A 178 1.64 -5.44 -24.10
C ASP A 178 1.95 -4.98 -22.65
N ARG A 179 1.47 -3.79 -22.23
CA ARG A 179 1.59 -3.29 -20.86
C ARG A 179 0.35 -3.53 -20.00
N LEU A 180 -0.76 -3.98 -20.58
CA LEU A 180 -1.99 -4.22 -19.86
C LEU A 180 -1.94 -5.54 -19.07
N PHE A 181 -2.68 -5.58 -17.98
CA PHE A 181 -2.86 -6.80 -17.20
C PHE A 181 -3.63 -7.84 -18.01
N SER A 182 -2.93 -8.90 -18.41
CA SER A 182 -3.47 -9.92 -19.31
C SER A 182 -3.24 -11.35 -18.85
N SER A 183 -2.33 -11.59 -17.90
CA SER A 183 -1.95 -12.93 -17.47
C SER A 183 -1.38 -12.94 -16.06
N ILE A 184 -1.91 -13.79 -15.19
CA ILE A 184 -1.40 -13.99 -13.83
C ILE A 184 0.04 -14.53 -13.85
N PRO A 185 0.37 -15.63 -14.58
CA PRO A 185 1.75 -16.11 -14.67
C PRO A 185 2.74 -15.04 -15.14
N TYR A 186 2.36 -14.27 -16.17
CA TYR A 186 3.21 -13.21 -16.70
C TYR A 186 3.42 -12.09 -15.68
N SER A 187 2.35 -11.64 -15.00
CA SER A 187 2.45 -10.60 -13.98
C SER A 187 3.34 -11.02 -12.81
N TRP A 188 3.30 -12.30 -12.40
CA TRP A 188 4.22 -12.87 -11.41
C TRP A 188 5.66 -12.90 -11.92
N GLN A 189 5.91 -13.44 -13.12
CA GLN A 189 7.26 -13.49 -13.70
C GLN A 189 7.87 -12.10 -13.83
N SER A 190 7.10 -11.12 -14.33
CA SER A 190 7.54 -9.72 -14.42
C SER A 190 7.86 -9.14 -13.04
N ALA A 191 6.98 -9.33 -12.05
CA ALA A 191 7.18 -8.78 -10.71
C ALA A 191 8.33 -9.45 -9.93
N SER A 192 8.60 -10.75 -10.17
CA SER A 192 9.56 -11.55 -9.39
C SER A 192 10.92 -11.72 -10.05
N ASP A 193 11.00 -11.69 -11.38
CA ASP A 193 12.23 -12.03 -12.11
C ASP A 193 12.47 -11.16 -13.36
N SER A 194 11.58 -11.22 -14.36
CA SER A 194 11.86 -10.73 -15.71
C SER A 194 11.51 -9.26 -15.96
N GLY A 195 10.92 -8.55 -15.00
CA GLY A 195 10.51 -7.14 -15.14
C GLY A 195 11.64 -6.12 -14.96
N GLY A 196 12.90 -6.59 -14.93
CA GLY A 196 14.10 -5.76 -14.80
C GLY A 196 14.08 -4.92 -13.52
N MET A 197 14.57 -3.69 -13.58
CA MET A 197 14.62 -2.78 -12.41
C MET A 197 13.33 -1.98 -12.20
N GLN A 198 12.27 -2.24 -12.97
CA GLN A 198 11.09 -1.37 -13.03
C GLN A 198 9.82 -1.99 -12.44
N ASP A 199 9.70 -3.31 -12.31
CA ASP A 199 8.47 -3.95 -11.81
C ASP A 199 8.70 -4.77 -10.54
N VAL A 200 8.35 -4.20 -9.39
CA VAL A 200 8.40 -4.87 -8.08
C VAL A 200 7.04 -4.88 -7.40
N LYS A 201 5.95 -4.87 -8.19
CA LYS A 201 4.58 -4.71 -7.70
C LYS A 201 4.13 -5.87 -6.80
N GLU A 202 3.53 -5.52 -5.67
CA GLU A 202 2.78 -6.42 -4.81
C GLU A 202 1.31 -6.51 -5.26
N LEU A 203 0.51 -7.34 -4.57
CA LEU A 203 -0.90 -7.54 -4.88
C LEU A 203 -1.82 -6.53 -4.18
N ILE A 204 -3.08 -6.57 -4.61
CA ILE A 204 -4.22 -5.88 -3.98
C ILE A 204 -5.16 -6.91 -3.32
N PRO A 205 -6.02 -6.51 -2.36
CA PRO A 205 -6.91 -7.42 -1.64
C PRO A 205 -7.83 -8.27 -2.53
N GLU A 206 -8.24 -7.75 -3.69
CA GLU A 206 -9.20 -8.36 -4.61
C GLU A 206 -8.79 -9.76 -5.06
N PHE A 207 -7.48 -10.04 -5.13
CA PHE A 207 -6.92 -11.36 -5.43
C PHE A 207 -7.36 -12.46 -4.45
N PHE A 208 -7.93 -12.09 -3.30
CA PHE A 208 -8.28 -12.99 -2.21
C PHE A 208 -9.79 -13.02 -1.89
N TYR A 209 -10.62 -12.31 -2.66
CA TYR A 209 -12.08 -12.36 -2.47
C TYR A 209 -12.94 -12.04 -3.70
N SER A 210 -12.40 -11.49 -4.80
CA SER A 210 -13.20 -11.07 -5.96
C SER A 210 -12.63 -11.60 -7.26
N SER A 211 -13.42 -12.38 -8.00
CA SER A 211 -13.08 -12.90 -9.32
C SER A 211 -13.29 -11.87 -10.45
N HIS A 212 -14.04 -10.80 -10.18
CA HIS A 212 -14.61 -9.97 -11.24
C HIS A 212 -13.55 -9.19 -12.03
N PHE A 213 -12.44 -8.80 -11.38
CA PHE A 213 -11.35 -8.08 -12.05
C PHE A 213 -10.58 -8.93 -13.07
N LEU A 214 -10.79 -10.25 -13.06
CA LEU A 214 -10.18 -11.20 -14.00
C LEU A 214 -10.99 -11.36 -15.29
N MET A 215 -12.24 -10.86 -15.32
CA MET A 215 -13.17 -11.05 -16.44
C MET A 215 -13.49 -9.72 -17.12
N ASN A 216 -13.45 -9.70 -18.46
CA ASN A 216 -13.86 -8.56 -19.28
C ASN A 216 -15.37 -8.58 -19.53
N ILE A 217 -16.16 -8.53 -18.44
CA ILE A 217 -17.63 -8.58 -18.50
C ILE A 217 -18.19 -7.42 -19.33
N ASN A 218 -17.56 -6.25 -19.24
CA ASN A 218 -17.94 -5.03 -19.96
C ASN A 218 -17.54 -5.04 -21.45
N ARG A 219 -16.84 -6.08 -21.92
CA ARG A 219 -16.40 -6.23 -23.32
C ARG A 219 -15.59 -5.04 -23.83
N PHE A 220 -14.69 -4.52 -22.98
CA PHE A 220 -13.77 -3.46 -23.38
C PHE A 220 -12.83 -3.95 -24.50
N ASN A 221 -12.52 -3.06 -25.43
CA ASN A 221 -11.57 -3.34 -26.51
C ASN A 221 -10.16 -2.92 -26.08
N PHE A 222 -9.40 -3.85 -25.51
CA PHE A 222 -8.01 -3.65 -25.11
C PHE A 222 -7.00 -3.78 -26.27
N HIS A 223 -7.48 -3.82 -27.50
CA HIS A 223 -6.68 -4.05 -28.70
C HIS A 223 -5.90 -5.37 -28.66
N LYS A 224 -4.88 -5.49 -29.51
CA LYS A 224 -4.01 -6.68 -29.60
C LYS A 224 -2.60 -6.29 -29.24
N THR A 225 -1.89 -7.24 -28.62
CA THR A 225 -0.44 -7.14 -28.41
C THR A 225 0.31 -7.10 -29.74
N GLU A 226 1.59 -6.77 -29.71
CA GLU A 226 2.49 -6.85 -30.87
C GLU A 226 2.51 -8.27 -31.49
N LYS A 227 2.36 -9.29 -30.64
CA LYS A 227 2.22 -10.70 -31.04
C LYS A 227 0.83 -11.06 -31.59
N LYS A 228 -0.03 -10.05 -31.81
CA LYS A 228 -1.40 -10.16 -32.33
C LYS A 228 -2.35 -10.96 -31.43
N ILE A 229 -2.03 -11.07 -30.13
CA ILE A 229 -2.90 -11.72 -29.13
C ILE A 229 -3.90 -10.69 -28.65
N ALA A 230 -5.20 -10.99 -28.75
CA ALA A 230 -6.24 -10.13 -28.23
C ALA A 230 -6.27 -10.20 -26.69
N ILE A 231 -6.40 -9.04 -26.05
CA ILE A 231 -6.55 -8.96 -24.60
C ILE A 231 -8.05 -8.94 -24.28
N ASP A 232 -8.49 -9.88 -23.46
CA ASP A 232 -9.88 -10.01 -23.02
C ASP A 232 -9.90 -10.40 -21.53
N ASP A 233 -10.41 -11.58 -21.17
CA ASP A 233 -10.25 -12.14 -19.83
C ASP A 233 -8.76 -12.34 -19.48
N VAL A 234 -8.44 -12.27 -18.19
CA VAL A 234 -7.07 -12.51 -17.69
C VAL A 234 -6.75 -13.99 -17.81
N LEU A 235 -5.61 -14.31 -18.40
CA LEU A 235 -5.10 -15.68 -18.46
C LEU A 235 -4.74 -16.18 -17.06
N LEU A 236 -5.42 -17.25 -16.65
CA LEU A 236 -5.26 -17.90 -15.36
C LEU A 236 -4.22 -19.03 -15.43
N PRO A 237 -3.59 -19.39 -14.30
CA PRO A 237 -2.73 -20.58 -14.24
C PRO A 237 -3.51 -21.88 -14.53
N CYS A 238 -2.83 -22.90 -15.05
CA CYS A 238 -3.45 -24.17 -15.46
C CYS A 238 -4.28 -24.82 -14.35
N TRP A 239 -3.77 -24.78 -13.11
CA TRP A 239 -4.46 -25.34 -11.94
C TRP A 239 -5.78 -24.64 -11.57
N ALA A 240 -6.06 -23.46 -12.13
CA ALA A 240 -7.37 -22.80 -12.01
C ALA A 240 -8.39 -23.30 -13.05
N CYS A 241 -7.95 -24.08 -14.06
CA CYS A 241 -8.80 -24.67 -15.10
C CYS A 241 -9.71 -23.66 -15.82
N GLY A 242 -9.23 -22.43 -16.01
CA GLY A 242 -10.01 -21.34 -16.63
C GLY A 242 -11.15 -20.80 -15.76
N ASP A 243 -11.26 -21.22 -14.50
CA ASP A 243 -12.29 -20.76 -13.57
C ASP A 243 -11.73 -19.67 -12.61
N PRO A 244 -12.15 -18.41 -12.75
CA PRO A 244 -11.68 -17.32 -11.89
C PRO A 244 -12.15 -17.45 -10.44
N GLU A 245 -13.29 -18.09 -10.17
CA GLU A 245 -13.74 -18.35 -8.79
C GLU A 245 -12.84 -19.40 -8.12
N ARG A 246 -12.47 -20.44 -8.87
CA ARG A 246 -11.48 -21.43 -8.40
C ARG A 246 -10.13 -20.78 -8.13
N PHE A 247 -9.68 -19.85 -8.97
CA PHE A 247 -8.46 -19.09 -8.74
C PHE A 247 -8.51 -18.34 -7.40
N ILE A 248 -9.56 -17.54 -7.16
CA ILE A 248 -9.72 -16.75 -5.94
C ILE A 248 -9.81 -17.65 -4.71
N ARG A 249 -10.58 -18.74 -4.78
CA ARG A 249 -10.71 -19.69 -3.67
C ARG A 249 -9.36 -20.29 -3.28
N LEU A 250 -8.57 -20.73 -4.25
CA LEU A 250 -7.24 -21.31 -4.00
C LEU A 250 -6.23 -20.27 -3.51
N HIS A 251 -6.28 -19.03 -4.02
CA HIS A 251 -5.46 -17.92 -3.51
C HIS A 251 -5.80 -17.60 -2.06
N ARG A 252 -7.10 -17.58 -1.71
CA ARG A 252 -7.53 -17.38 -0.33
C ARG A 252 -7.13 -18.54 0.58
N GLU A 253 -7.28 -19.77 0.12
CA GLU A 253 -6.82 -20.97 0.85
C GLU A 253 -5.30 -20.96 1.08
N ALA A 254 -4.52 -20.52 0.09
CA ALA A 254 -3.08 -20.35 0.22
C ALA A 254 -2.73 -19.26 1.24
N LEU A 255 -3.41 -18.11 1.21
CA LEU A 255 -3.22 -17.02 2.17
C LEU A 255 -3.50 -17.46 3.60
N GLU A 256 -4.53 -18.29 3.82
CA GLU A 256 -4.89 -18.81 5.15
C GLU A 256 -4.17 -20.13 5.49
N SER A 257 -3.20 -20.55 4.69
CA SER A 257 -2.46 -21.80 4.91
C SER A 257 -1.57 -21.73 6.15
N PRO A 258 -1.26 -22.88 6.79
CA PRO A 258 -0.31 -22.94 7.89
C PRO A 258 1.08 -22.40 7.53
N TYR A 259 1.51 -22.57 6.27
CA TYR A 259 2.78 -22.04 5.78
C TYR A 259 2.77 -20.51 5.84
N VAL A 260 1.73 -19.86 5.32
CA VAL A 260 1.64 -18.40 5.33
C VAL A 260 1.49 -17.88 6.76
N SER A 261 0.64 -18.48 7.60
CA SER A 261 0.51 -18.06 9.01
C SER A 261 1.84 -18.08 9.77
N GLN A 262 2.73 -19.05 9.48
CA GLN A 262 4.05 -19.13 10.09
C GLN A 262 5.05 -18.10 9.56
N ASN A 263 4.86 -17.55 8.35
CA ASN A 263 5.87 -16.74 7.66
C ASN A 263 5.41 -15.29 7.35
N LEU A 264 4.12 -14.98 7.46
CA LEU A 264 3.55 -13.69 7.04
C LEU A 264 4.12 -12.50 7.81
N HIS A 265 4.52 -12.71 9.06
CA HIS A 265 5.14 -11.66 9.87
C HIS A 265 6.43 -11.12 9.25
N HIS A 266 7.20 -11.92 8.51
CA HIS A 266 8.39 -11.44 7.80
C HIS A 266 8.05 -10.47 6.67
N TRP A 267 6.95 -10.71 5.95
CA TRP A 267 6.48 -9.77 4.93
C TRP A 267 5.94 -8.48 5.57
N ILE A 268 5.24 -8.62 6.70
CA ILE A 268 4.79 -7.48 7.49
C ILE A 268 5.98 -6.62 7.93
N ASP A 269 7.11 -7.22 8.33
CA ASP A 269 8.32 -6.48 8.69
C ASP A 269 8.88 -5.64 7.53
N LEU A 270 8.78 -6.13 6.29
CA LEU A 270 9.23 -5.42 5.09
C LEU A 270 8.35 -4.21 4.76
N ILE A 271 7.03 -4.38 4.84
CA ILE A 271 6.08 -3.35 4.37
C ILE A 271 5.73 -2.35 5.48
N PHE A 272 5.53 -2.86 6.69
CA PHE A 272 4.98 -2.10 7.81
C PHE A 272 5.96 -2.04 9.00
N GLY A 273 6.79 -3.06 9.20
CA GLY A 273 7.64 -3.16 10.39
C GLY A 273 9.06 -2.58 10.23
N TYR A 274 9.99 -3.17 10.97
CA TYR A 274 11.32 -2.60 11.18
C TYR A 274 12.26 -2.68 9.96
N LYS A 275 11.94 -3.51 8.96
CA LYS A 275 12.71 -3.63 7.71
C LYS A 275 12.26 -2.63 6.64
N GLN A 276 11.37 -1.69 6.98
CA GLN A 276 10.93 -0.65 6.06
C GLN A 276 12.01 0.43 5.85
N ARG A 277 12.86 0.71 6.85
CA ARG A 277 13.90 1.75 6.80
C ARG A 277 15.19 1.34 7.52
N GLY A 278 16.24 2.12 7.33
CA GLY A 278 17.53 1.95 8.02
C GLY A 278 18.30 0.70 7.57
N ASP A 279 19.27 0.28 8.38
CA ASP A 279 20.19 -0.82 8.03
C ASP A 279 19.45 -2.14 7.75
N ALA A 280 18.39 -2.43 8.52
CA ALA A 280 17.55 -3.60 8.30
C ALA A 280 16.88 -3.63 6.91
N ALA A 281 16.51 -2.45 6.38
CA ALA A 281 16.00 -2.33 5.02
C ALA A 281 17.12 -2.53 3.99
N VAL A 282 18.32 -2.03 4.25
CA VAL A 282 19.48 -2.24 3.35
C VAL A 282 19.83 -3.72 3.27
N GLU A 283 19.95 -4.39 4.41
CA GLU A 283 20.26 -5.82 4.51
C GLU A 283 19.21 -6.70 3.83
N SER A 284 17.94 -6.29 3.87
CA SER A 284 16.82 -7.01 3.25
C SER A 284 16.58 -6.63 1.78
N LEU A 285 17.45 -5.80 1.19
CA LEU A 285 17.27 -5.21 -0.14
C LEU A 285 15.91 -4.50 -0.30
N ASN A 286 15.46 -3.75 0.70
CA ASN A 286 14.12 -3.20 0.81
C ASN A 286 14.09 -1.66 0.84
N VAL A 287 15.01 -1.02 0.11
CA VAL A 287 15.11 0.45 0.07
C VAL A 287 14.47 0.98 -1.21
N PHE A 288 13.35 1.68 -1.09
CA PHE A 288 12.71 2.41 -2.17
C PHE A 288 13.30 3.81 -2.35
N TYR A 289 12.96 4.47 -3.45
CA TYR A 289 13.39 5.83 -3.74
C TYR A 289 13.02 6.79 -2.60
N TYR A 290 13.90 7.72 -2.23
CA TYR A 290 13.77 8.49 -0.98
C TYR A 290 12.46 9.29 -0.87
N LEU A 291 11.94 9.81 -1.98
CA LEU A 291 10.65 10.50 -2.05
C LEU A 291 9.44 9.58 -1.83
N THR A 292 9.63 8.30 -1.51
CA THR A 292 8.55 7.36 -1.12
C THR A 292 8.35 7.27 0.39
N TYR A 293 9.25 7.87 1.17
CA TYR A 293 9.19 7.87 2.63
C TYR A 293 8.59 9.16 3.19
N GLU A 294 7.68 9.01 4.15
CA GLU A 294 7.15 10.13 4.95
C GLU A 294 8.27 10.97 5.56
N GLY A 295 8.15 12.30 5.43
CA GLY A 295 9.09 13.29 5.96
C GLY A 295 10.38 13.46 5.15
N ALA A 296 10.48 12.85 3.95
CA ALA A 296 11.70 12.96 3.14
C ALA A 296 12.01 14.39 2.69
N GLU A 297 10.99 15.20 2.41
CA GLU A 297 11.15 16.63 2.11
C GLU A 297 9.98 17.45 2.68
N ASP A 298 10.28 18.68 3.08
CA ASP A 298 9.27 19.69 3.38
C ASP A 298 8.90 20.43 2.09
N LEU A 299 7.79 20.01 1.47
CA LEU A 299 7.29 20.59 0.22
C LEU A 299 6.89 22.07 0.39
N GLU A 300 6.58 22.52 1.61
CA GLU A 300 6.23 23.91 1.87
C GLU A 300 7.45 24.82 1.95
N ALA A 301 8.63 24.25 2.21
CA ALA A 301 9.89 24.97 2.20
C ALA A 301 10.49 25.15 0.79
N ILE A 302 9.89 24.54 -0.25
CA ILE A 302 10.38 24.65 -1.64
C ILE A 302 9.88 25.95 -2.25
N GLU A 303 10.80 26.89 -2.51
CA GLU A 303 10.50 28.20 -3.12
C GLU A 303 10.28 28.14 -4.64
N ASP A 304 10.96 27.23 -5.34
CA ASP A 304 10.77 27.05 -6.78
C ASP A 304 9.49 26.26 -7.06
N GLN A 305 8.51 26.96 -7.64
CA GLN A 305 7.21 26.40 -8.01
C GLN A 305 7.33 25.23 -9.00
N THR A 306 8.31 25.26 -9.92
CA THR A 306 8.49 24.19 -10.92
C THR A 306 9.05 22.94 -10.26
N GLU A 307 10.00 23.11 -9.35
CA GLU A 307 10.56 22.03 -8.55
C GLU A 307 9.49 21.42 -7.64
N LYS A 308 8.69 22.26 -6.98
CA LYS A 308 7.57 21.84 -6.12
C LYS A 308 6.53 21.04 -6.90
N GLU A 309 6.10 21.52 -8.07
CA GLU A 309 5.15 20.81 -8.93
C GLU A 309 5.70 19.48 -9.44
N SER A 310 6.97 19.43 -9.85
CA SER A 310 7.64 18.20 -10.29
C SER A 310 7.71 17.16 -9.17
N LYS A 311 8.06 17.58 -7.96
CA LYS A 311 8.13 16.71 -6.78
C LYS A 311 6.75 16.24 -6.33
N ILE A 312 5.74 17.11 -6.32
CA ILE A 312 4.35 16.73 -6.05
C ILE A 312 3.85 15.72 -7.09
N ALA A 313 4.14 15.94 -8.38
CA ALA A 313 3.76 15.00 -9.43
C ALA A 313 4.48 13.65 -9.26
N HIS A 314 5.76 13.66 -8.89
CA HIS A 314 6.51 12.45 -8.59
C HIS A 314 5.91 11.70 -7.40
N ILE A 315 5.57 12.41 -6.32
CA ILE A 315 4.87 11.86 -5.17
C ILE A 315 3.55 11.27 -5.67
N ASN A 316 2.61 12.06 -6.18
CA ASN A 316 1.27 11.56 -6.56
C ASN A 316 1.28 10.37 -7.55
N ASN A 317 2.26 10.29 -8.45
CA ASN A 317 2.35 9.19 -9.41
C ASN A 317 3.06 7.94 -8.87
N PHE A 318 3.97 8.08 -7.89
CA PHE A 318 4.79 6.98 -7.36
C PHE A 318 4.55 6.69 -5.86
N TRP A 319 3.62 7.40 -5.21
CA TRP A 319 3.38 7.37 -3.75
C TRP A 319 2.06 6.72 -3.36
N PRO A 320 2.14 5.74 -2.45
CA PRO A 320 1.24 5.54 -1.30
C PRO A 320 2.03 5.70 -0.01
N SER A 321 2.04 6.86 0.64
CA SER A 321 2.51 6.95 2.02
C SER A 321 1.79 8.05 2.80
N LEU A 322 0.86 7.68 3.68
CA LEU A 322 0.62 8.47 4.88
C LEU A 322 0.32 7.54 6.05
N CYS A 323 1.09 7.73 7.12
CA CYS A 323 0.91 7.34 8.51
C CYS A 323 1.44 5.98 9.04
N LEU A 324 2.47 6.11 9.89
CA LEU A 324 2.48 5.69 11.32
C LEU A 324 2.71 4.21 11.67
N ILE A 325 3.72 3.53 11.11
CA ILE A 325 4.14 2.19 11.59
C ILE A 325 5.61 2.08 12.05
N VAL A 326 6.39 3.17 12.04
CA VAL A 326 7.71 3.15 12.73
C VAL A 326 7.54 2.96 14.25
N LEU A 327 6.42 3.44 14.84
CA LEU A 327 6.10 3.22 16.26
C LEU A 327 5.64 1.79 16.58
N LEU A 328 5.16 1.04 15.59
CA LEU A 328 4.60 -0.30 15.77
C LEU A 328 5.68 -1.38 15.88
N GLY A 329 6.84 -1.17 15.24
CA GLY A 329 8.04 -1.98 15.52
C GLY A 329 8.45 -1.90 16.99
N CYS A 330 8.34 -0.72 17.63
CA CYS A 330 8.63 -0.57 19.06
C CYS A 330 7.57 -1.26 19.94
N VAL A 331 6.29 -1.21 19.55
CA VAL A 331 5.16 -1.79 20.30
C VAL A 331 5.05 -3.31 20.13
N LEU A 332 5.34 -3.86 18.94
CA LEU A 332 5.30 -5.30 18.66
C LEU A 332 6.51 -6.05 19.26
N TYR A 333 7.68 -5.39 19.34
CA TYR A 333 8.92 -6.00 19.84
C TYR A 333 9.33 -5.54 21.25
N GLY A 334 8.51 -4.74 21.94
CA GLY A 334 8.72 -4.40 23.36
C GLY A 334 9.92 -3.48 23.63
N TYR A 335 10.41 -2.74 22.64
CA TYR A 335 11.48 -1.78 22.85
C TYR A 335 10.92 -0.42 23.31
N CYS A 336 11.24 -0.06 24.55
CA CYS A 336 10.91 1.22 25.16
C CYS A 336 11.69 2.34 24.46
N LEU A 337 11.00 3.29 23.83
CA LEU A 337 11.59 4.54 23.34
C LEU A 337 11.93 5.44 24.54
N ILE A 338 13.13 5.28 25.09
CA ILE A 338 13.85 6.37 25.76
C ILE A 338 15.10 6.59 24.90
N SER A 339 15.30 7.85 24.50
CA SER A 339 16.44 8.39 23.75
C SER A 339 16.25 8.52 22.24
N TYR A 340 15.42 9.48 21.82
CA TYR A 340 15.79 10.41 20.73
C TYR A 340 15.16 11.78 21.01
N CYS A 341 15.65 12.44 22.06
CA CYS A 341 15.69 13.89 22.17
C CYS A 341 17.15 14.26 22.40
N CYS A 342 17.87 14.57 21.33
CA CYS A 342 18.90 15.60 21.31
C CYS A 342 19.18 15.99 19.86
#